data_AF-A0A8J8PDM6-F1
#
_entry.id   AF-A0A8J8PDM6-F1
#
_cell.length_a   1.000
_cell.length_b   1.000
_cell.length_c   1.000
_cell.angle_alpha   90.00
_cell.angle_beta   90.00
_cell.angle_gamma   90.00
#
_symmetry.space_group_name_H-M   'P 1'
#
loop_
_entity.id
_entity.type
_entity.pdbx_description
1 polymer ?
#
loop_
_entity_poly.entity_id
_entity_poly.type
_entity_poly.pdbx_seq_one_letter_code
_entity_poly.pdbx_strand_id
1 'polypeptide(L)' 'MEFTASTTGGLFVAVIALGIAGLIFSPVPMGTSTILMMVLPSMVVFGLIAFALGLKHGEYRASN' A
#
# COMPACT_ATOMS: atom_id res chain seq x y z
N MET A 1 7.07 -7.80 17.56
CA MET A 1 5.95 -8.13 16.65
C MET A 1 6.44 -9.21 15.72
N GLU A 2 5.67 -10.29 15.55
CA GLU A 2 5.96 -11.31 14.54
C GLU A 2 5.42 -10.83 13.18
N PHE A 3 6.28 -10.81 12.17
CA PHE A 3 5.89 -10.44 10.81
C PHE A 3 5.45 -11.68 10.04
N THR A 4 4.15 -11.96 10.09
CA THR A 4 3.48 -12.99 9.31
C THR A 4 2.90 -12.42 8.02
N ALA A 5 2.53 -13.28 7.06
CA ALA A 5 1.82 -12.84 5.85
C ALA A 5 0.55 -12.03 6.18
N SER A 6 -0.19 -12.46 7.22
CA SER A 6 -1.41 -11.78 7.68
C SER A 6 -1.12 -10.39 8.26
N THR A 7 -0.13 -10.26 9.15
CA THR A 7 0.22 -8.95 9.73
C THR A 7 0.76 -7.99 8.68
N THR A 8 1.57 -8.48 7.74
CA THR A 8 2.17 -7.66 6.67
C THR A 8 1.11 -7.23 5.66
N GLY A 9 0.20 -8.14 5.27
CA GLY A 9 -0.96 -7.80 4.42
C GLY A 9 -1.92 -6.82 5.10
N GLY A 10 -2.17 -6.96 6.40
CA GLY A 10 -2.95 -6.01 7.17
C GLY A 10 -2.31 -4.61 7.17
N LEU A 11 -0.99 -4.55 7.35
CA LEU A 11 -0.25 -3.28 7.30
C LEU A 11 -0.31 -2.63 5.92
N PHE A 12 -0.22 -3.43 4.85
CA PHE A 12 -0.35 -2.96 3.47
C PHE A 12 -1.70 -2.25 3.25
N VAL A 13 -2.80 -2.88 3.67
CA VAL A 13 -4.14 -2.28 3.59
C VAL A 13 -4.24 -1.01 4.42
N ALA A 14 -3.68 -1.01 5.64
CA ALA A 14 -3.69 0.16 6.51
C ALA A 14 -2.96 1.36 5.89
N VAL A 15 -1.80 1.14 5.25
CA VAL A 15 -1.04 2.19 4.56
C VAL A 15 -1.85 2.78 3.40
N ILE A 16 -2.52 1.94 2.60
CA ILE A 16 -3.40 2.43 1.52
C ILE A 16 -4.55 3.26 2.09
N ALA A 17 -5.23 2.77 3.13
CA ALA A 17 -6.34 3.48 3.75
C ALA A 17 -5.91 4.86 4.28
N LEU A 18 -4.76 4.93 4.96
CA LEU A 18 -4.18 6.19 5.44
C LEU A 18 -3.79 7.13 4.30
N GLY A 19 -3.21 6.60 3.22
CA GLY A 19 -2.87 7.39 2.03
C GLY A 19 -4.10 8.01 1.37
N ILE A 20 -5.17 7.24 1.18
CA ILE A 20 -6.42 7.75 0.61
C ILE A 20 -7.10 8.76 1.54
N ALA A 21 -7.17 8.47 2.84
CA ALA A 21 -7.69 9.42 3.81
C ALA A 21 -6.91 10.74 3.76
N GLY A 22 -5.57 10.67 3.77
CA GLY A 22 -4.71 11.84 3.62
C GLY A 22 -4.99 12.62 2.35
N LEU A 23 -5.15 11.96 1.20
CA LEU A 23 -5.47 12.63 -0.06
C LEU A 23 -6.86 13.28 -0.06
N ILE A 24 -7.85 12.67 0.58
CA ILE A 24 -9.21 13.22 0.65
C ILE A 24 -9.27 14.45 1.57
N PHE A 25 -8.52 14.45 2.68
CA PHE A 25 -8.57 15.51 3.69
C PHE A 25 -7.50 16.60 3.51
N SER A 26 -6.53 16.40 2.61
CA SER A 26 -5.50 17.39 2.34
C SER A 26 -5.98 18.46 1.35
N PRO A 27 -5.45 19.70 1.41
CA PRO A 27 -5.85 20.80 0.54
C PRO A 27 -5.25 20.69 -0.88
N VAL A 28 -5.20 19.48 -1.45
CA VAL A 28 -4.74 19.24 -2.83
C VAL A 28 -5.90 19.51 -3.79
N PRO A 29 -5.66 20.20 -4.93
CA PRO A 29 -6.71 20.45 -5.93
C PRO A 29 -7.02 19.18 -6.75
N MET A 30 -7.54 18.14 -6.11
CA MET A 30 -7.87 16.86 -6.73
C MET A 30 -9.24 16.38 -6.24
N GLY A 31 -10.13 16.06 -7.18
CA GLY A 31 -11.49 15.62 -6.86
C GLY A 31 -11.51 14.21 -6.24
N THR A 32 -12.49 13.95 -5.37
CA THR A 32 -12.68 12.63 -4.74
C THR A 32 -12.89 11.51 -5.77
N SER A 33 -13.56 11.78 -6.89
CA SER A 33 -13.73 10.78 -7.96
C SER A 33 -12.38 10.37 -8.58
N THR A 34 -11.47 11.31 -8.81
CA THR A 34 -10.12 11.05 -9.32
C THR A 34 -9.33 10.20 -8.32
N ILE A 35 -9.42 10.54 -7.03
CA ILE A 35 -8.76 9.77 -5.97
C ILE A 35 -9.26 8.32 -5.96
N LEU A 36 -10.58 8.12 -5.92
CA LEU A 36 -11.16 6.78 -5.76
C LEU A 36 -11.15 5.93 -7.03
N MET A 37 -11.26 6.54 -8.21
CA MET A 37 -11.37 5.81 -9.49
C MET A 37 -10.06 5.73 -10.27
N MET A 38 -9.04 6.52 -9.93
CA MET A 38 -7.75 6.51 -10.63
C MET A 38 -6.60 6.24 -9.68
N VAL A 39 -6.50 7.01 -8.58
CA VAL A 39 -5.37 6.91 -7.65
C VAL A 39 -5.43 5.61 -6.85
N LEU A 40 -6.55 5.32 -6.19
CA LEU A 40 -6.73 4.11 -5.38
C LEU A 40 -6.44 2.82 -6.19
N PRO A 41 -7.00 2.60 -7.40
CA PRO A 41 -6.66 1.43 -8.21
C PRO A 41 -5.16 1.33 -8.50
N SER A 42 -4.51 2.44 -8.86
CA SER A 42 -3.07 2.44 -9.16
C SER A 42 -2.22 2.15 -7.92
N MET A 43 -2.58 2.72 -6.75
CA MET A 43 -1.93 2.43 -5.47
C MET A 43 -2.06 0.96 -5.08
N VAL A 44 -3.23 0.36 -5.28
CA VAL A 44 -3.45 -1.06 -4.98
C VAL A 44 -2.58 -1.92 -5.89
N VAL A 45 -2.63 -1.72 -7.21
CA VAL A 45 -1.87 -2.55 -8.16
C VAL A 45 -0.36 -2.40 -7.95
N PHE A 46 0.14 -1.17 -7.92
CA PHE A 46 1.57 -0.94 -7.75
C PHE A 46 2.05 -1.36 -6.35
N GLY A 47 1.21 -1.11 -5.34
CA GLY A 47 1.45 -1.55 -3.97
C GLY A 47 1.56 -3.07 -3.87
N LEU A 48 0.70 -3.83 -4.53
CA LEU A 48 0.77 -5.30 -4.56
C LEU A 48 2.06 -5.81 -5.22
N ILE A 49 2.48 -5.16 -6.31
CA ILE A 49 3.75 -5.49 -6.99
C ILE A 49 4.93 -5.24 -6.04
N ALA A 50 5.01 -4.04 -5.45
CA ALA A 50 6.08 -3.69 -4.52
C ALA A 50 6.07 -4.58 -3.28
N PHE A 51 4.90 -4.91 -2.76
CA PHE A 51 4.72 -5.83 -1.63
C PHE A 51 5.27 -7.22 -1.93
N ALA A 52 4.88 -7.81 -3.06
CA ALA A 52 5.35 -9.14 -3.46
C ALA A 52 6.87 -9.18 -3.67
N LEU A 53 7.44 -8.14 -4.32
CA LEU A 53 8.88 -8.04 -4.52
C LEU A 53 9.65 -7.83 -3.21
N GLY A 54 9.13 -6.98 -2.32
CA GLY A 54 9.71 -6.70 -1.02
C GLY A 54 9.77 -7.93 -0.12
N LEU A 55 8.69 -8.74 -0.11
CA LEU A 55 8.67 -10.02 0.60
C LEU A 55 9.78 -10.96 0.11
N LYS A 56 9.87 -11.19 -1.21
CA LYS A 56 10.91 -12.05 -1.80
C LYS A 56 12.31 -11.53 -1.53
N HIS A 57 12.52 -10.21 -1.59
CA HIS A 57 13.81 -9.62 -1.26
C HIS A 57 14.17 -9.81 0.22
N GLY A 58 13.19 -9.68 1.12
CA GLY A 58 13.36 -9.98 2.54
C GLY A 58 13.74 -11.44 2.79
N GLU A 59 13.02 -12.38 2.18
CA GLU A 59 13.31 -13.81 2.26
C GLU A 59 14.73 -14.14 1.76
N TYR A 60 15.14 -13.56 0.63
CA TYR A 60 16.50 -13.72 0.10
C TYR A 60 17.57 -13.22 1.09
N ARG A 61 17.38 -12.04 1.69
CA ARG A 61 18.32 -11.47 2.67
C ARG A 61 18.34 -12.21 4.01
N ALA A 62 17.23 -12.86 4.39
CA ALA A 62 17.18 -13.64 5.61
C ALA A 62 17.85 -15.01 5.46
N SER A 63 18.00 -15.49 4.22
CA SER A 63 18.57 -16.81 3.89
C SER A 63 20.02 -16.78 3.44
N ASN A 64 20.63 -15.60 3.26
CA ASN A 64 22.02 -15.41 2.83
C ASN A 64 22.70 -14.27 3.59
#